data_AF-A0A4P9Y9M9-F1
#
_entry.id   AF-A0A4P9Y9M9-F1
#
_cell.length_a   1.000
_cell.length_b   1.000
_cell.length_c   1.000
_cell.angle_alpha   90.00
_cell.angle_beta   90.00
_cell.angle_gamma   90.00
#
_symmetry.space_group_name_H-M   'P 1'
#
loop_
_entity.id
_entity.type
_entity.pdbx_description
1 polymer ?
#
loop_
_entity_poly.entity_id
_entity_poly.type
_entity_poly.pdbx_seq_one_letter_code
_entity_poly.pdbx_strand_id
1 'polypeptide(L)' 'ESNAALNYCANVTCPKVESTEAPFSRCSRCKLAWYCSRDCQLAAWKSGHRHWC' A
#
# COMPACT_ATOMS: atom_id res chain seq x y z
N GLU A 1 -5.62 19.68 13.64
CA GLU A 1 -5.21 18.26 13.64
C GLU A 1 -5.47 17.68 12.28
N SER A 2 -4.45 17.16 11.61
CA SER A 2 -4.59 16.59 10.27
C SER A 2 -5.37 15.27 10.37
N ASN A 3 -6.64 15.29 9.96
CA ASN A 3 -7.44 14.11 9.65
C ASN A 3 -6.80 13.36 8.46
N ALA A 4 -5.67 12.71 8.68
CA ALA A 4 -5.10 11.81 7.70
C ALA A 4 -5.93 10.52 7.74
N ALA A 5 -6.71 10.28 6.67
CA ALA A 5 -7.33 8.99 6.48
C ALA A 5 -6.23 7.92 6.45
N LEU A 6 -6.31 6.92 7.33
CA LEU A 6 -5.38 5.81 7.38
C LEU A 6 -5.49 5.00 6.08
N ASN A 7 -4.36 4.53 5.56
CA ASN A 7 -4.32 3.82 4.29
C ASN A 7 -4.42 2.31 4.49
N TYR A 8 -5.20 1.65 3.64
CA TYR A 8 -5.26 0.19 3.57
C TYR A 8 -4.13 -0.32 2.69
N CYS A 9 -3.59 -1.50 3.02
CA CYS A 9 -2.60 -2.12 2.17
C CYS A 9 -3.23 -2.50 0.83
N ALA A 10 -2.65 -2.03 -0.28
CA ALA A 10 -3.11 -2.35 -1.63
C ALA A 10 -2.83 -3.81 -2.05
N ASN A 11 -2.16 -4.61 -1.20
CA ASN A 11 -2.21 -6.05 -1.32
C ASN A 11 -3.53 -6.54 -0.71
N VAL A 12 -4.50 -6.89 -1.56
CA VAL A 12 -5.89 -7.22 -1.17
C VAL A 12 -6.02 -8.41 -0.23
N THR A 13 -4.99 -9.25 -0.10
CA THR A 13 -4.95 -10.37 0.86
C THR A 13 -4.34 -9.98 2.21
N CYS A 14 -3.83 -8.75 2.35
CA CYS A 14 -3.24 -8.22 3.57
C CYS A 14 -4.27 -7.34 4.30
N PRO A 15 -4.67 -7.68 5.55
CA PRO A 15 -5.66 -6.90 6.29
C PRO A 15 -5.06 -5.67 7.00
N LYS A 16 -3.76 -5.38 6.80
CA LYS A 16 -3.08 -4.32 7.53
C LYS A 16 -3.58 -2.94 7.09
N VAL A 17 -3.85 -2.12 8.11
CA VAL A 17 -4.14 -0.69 7.99
C VAL A 17 -2.95 0.08 8.52
N GLU A 18 -2.64 1.19 7.88
CA GLU A 18 -1.54 2.07 8.26
C GLU A 18 -1.73 2.62 9.68
N SER A 19 -0.64 2.79 10.42
CA SER A 19 -0.60 3.50 11.69
C SER A 19 0.42 4.63 11.63
N THR A 20 0.29 5.59 12.54
CA THR A 20 1.23 6.72 12.66
C THR A 20 2.66 6.30 12.96
N GLU A 21 2.85 5.15 13.62
CA GLU A 21 4.16 4.60 13.97
C GLU A 21 4.79 3.77 12.85
N ALA A 22 3.96 3.23 11.94
CA ALA A 22 4.40 2.37 10.84
C ALA A 22 3.78 2.81 9.51
N PRO A 23 4.21 3.98 8.98
CA PRO A 23 3.68 4.50 7.72
C PRO A 23 3.99 3.53 6.57
N PHE A 24 3.01 3.36 5.70
CA PHE A 24 3.12 2.50 4.54
C PHE A 24 3.97 3.15 3.46
N SER A 25 4.65 2.31 2.70
CA SER A 25 5.40 2.75 1.53
C SER A 25 4.47 2.94 0.35
N ARG A 26 4.56 4.10 -0.31
CA ARG A 26 3.84 4.36 -1.56
C ARG A 26 4.55 3.72 -2.75
N CYS A 27 3.78 3.24 -3.71
CA CYS A 27 4.32 2.82 -5.01
C CYS A 27 5.12 3.97 -5.61
N SER A 28 6.39 3.72 -5.97
CA SER A 28 7.25 4.76 -6.52
C SER A 28 6.82 5.26 -7.90
N ARG A 29 6.03 4.47 -8.65
CA ARG A 29 5.52 4.81 -9.99
C ARG A 29 4.23 5.63 -9.92
N CYS A 30 3.13 4.98 -9.53
CA CYS A 30 1.80 5.60 -9.57
C CYS A 30 1.53 6.58 -8.44
N LYS A 31 2.21 6.42 -7.29
CA LYS A 31 1.95 7.15 -6.03
C LYS A 31 0.54 6.94 -5.44
N LEU A 32 -0.33 6.15 -6.08
CA LEU A 32 -1.70 5.88 -5.67
C LEU A 32 -1.83 4.70 -4.70
N ALA A 33 -1.00 3.67 -4.83
CA ALA A 33 -1.06 2.45 -4.02
C ALA A 33 -0.09 2.46 -2.84
N TRP A 34 -0.52 1.98 -1.68
CA TRP A 34 0.21 2.00 -0.41
C TRP A 34 0.44 0.58 0.11
N TYR A 35 1.62 0.30 0.68
CA TYR A 35 2.04 -1.03 1.09
C TYR A 35 2.69 -1.05 2.46
N CYS A 36 2.26 -1.98 3.31
CA CYS A 36 2.88 -2.19 4.63
C CYS A 36 4.30 -2.78 4.56
N SER A 37 4.69 -3.35 3.41
CA SER A 37 6.02 -3.94 3.20
C SER A 37 6.34 -4.08 1.71
N ARG A 38 7.63 -4.28 1.40
CA ARG A 38 8.09 -4.59 0.05
C ARG A 38 7.47 -5.89 -0.48
N ASP A 39 7.29 -6.88 0.36
CA ASP A 39 6.67 -8.16 -0.02
C ASP A 39 5.22 -7.98 -0.45
N CYS A 40 4.45 -7.16 0.27
CA CYS A 40 3.08 -6.82 -0.14
C CYS A 40 3.06 -6.05 -1.46
N GLN A 41 4.02 -5.15 -1.69
CA GLN A 41 4.15 -4.47 -2.98
C GLN A 41 4.41 -5.47 -4.12
N LEU A 42 5.34 -6.42 -3.93
CA LEU A 42 5.68 -7.43 -4.94
C LEU A 42 4.53 -8.42 -5.17
N ALA A 43 3.84 -8.84 -4.11
CA ALA A 43 2.66 -9.70 -4.21
C ALA A 43 1.54 -9.01 -4.99
N ALA A 44 1.20 -7.76 -4.65
CA ALA A 44 0.20 -6.96 -5.37
C ALA A 44 0.61 -6.72 -6.83
N TRP A 45 1.90 -6.49 -7.09
CA TRP A 45 2.44 -6.34 -8.45
C TRP A 45 2.18 -7.59 -9.31
N LYS A 46 2.43 -8.78 -8.73
CA LYS A 46 2.19 -10.07 -9.38
C LYS A 46 0.69 -10.40 -9.50
N SER A 47 -0.15 -9.97 -8.57
CA SER A 47 -1.59 -10.26 -8.61
C SER A 47 -2.37 -9.35 -9.55
N GLY A 48 -1.88 -8.14 -9.86
CA GLY A 48 -2.55 -7.32 -10.87
C GLY A 48 -2.11 -5.86 -10.96
N HIS A 49 -1.47 -5.30 -9.92
CA HIS A 49 -1.10 -3.88 -9.90
C HIS A 49 -0.27 -3.47 -11.10
N ARG A 50 0.60 -4.34 -11.64
CA ARG A 50 1.39 -4.03 -12.83
C ARG A 50 0.59 -3.55 -14.05
N HIS A 51 -0.69 -3.90 -14.16
CA HIS A 51 -1.53 -3.57 -15.31
C HIS A 51 -2.25 -2.22 -15.16
N TRP A 52 -2.45 -1.74 -13.94
CA TRP A 52 -3.15 -0.48 -13.65
C TRP A 52 -2.30 0.56 -12.92
N CYS A 53 -1.03 0.22 -12.65
CA CYS A 53 -0.07 1.12 -12.01
C CYS A 53 -0.01 2.46 -12.72
#